data_AF-A0AAD7TIH5-F1
#
_entry.id   AF-A0AAD7TIH5-F1
#
_cell.length_a   1.000
_cell.length_b   1.000
_cell.length_c   1.000
_cell.angle_alpha   90.00
_cell.angle_beta   90.00
_cell.angle_gamma   90.00
#
_symmetry.space_group_name_H-M   'P 1'
#
loop_
_entity.id
_entity.type
_entity.pdbx_description
1 polymer ?
#
loop_
_entity_poly.entity_id
_entity_poly.type
_entity_poly.pdbx_seq_one_letter_code
_entity_poly.pdbx_strand_id
1 'polypeptide(L)'
;MNILWLYRVFTLVLTCILSLVVIALCAHTSTHLDNILEHFDLTGSFPYATLGIAIGCITIVTNIIMLGLDFFLDNIFTSMPVFEVPWLSIVWILWISVGATTLSQGNRLFKGSQCSDFSVVLPDAKEICDDVHPIAIVAFVNFALLFLYSMSSLVAALFSSGSSSTWTTSLKNRGK
;
A
#
# COMPACT_ATOMS: atom_id res chain seq x y z
N MET A 1 -16.67 -10.98 20.61
CA MET A 1 -16.14 -10.18 19.49
C MET A 1 -15.02 -10.99 18.86
N ASN A 2 -15.14 -11.39 17.59
CA ASN A 2 -14.22 -12.35 16.97
C ASN A 2 -12.82 -11.75 16.82
N ILE A 3 -11.79 -12.52 17.25
CA ILE A 3 -10.38 -12.13 17.13
C ILE A 3 -10.01 -11.80 15.66
N LEU A 4 -10.63 -12.50 14.71
CA LEU A 4 -10.44 -12.31 13.27
C LEU A 4 -10.98 -10.96 12.77
N TRP A 5 -12.10 -10.48 13.34
CA TRP A 5 -12.68 -9.19 12.96
C TRP A 5 -11.83 -8.03 13.49
N LEU A 6 -11.30 -8.16 14.72
CA LEU A 6 -10.40 -7.15 15.29
C LEU A 6 -9.08 -7.08 14.51
N TYR A 7 -8.52 -8.22 14.12
CA TYR A 7 -7.34 -8.29 13.27
C TYR A 7 -7.56 -7.62 11.90
N ARG A 8 -8.70 -7.87 11.25
CA ARG A 8 -9.10 -7.23 9.99
C ARG A 8 -9.17 -5.71 10.08
N VAL A 9 -9.89 -5.18 11.06
CA VAL A 9 -10.04 -3.72 11.22
C VAL A 9 -8.68 -3.09 11.48
N PHE A 10 -7.85 -3.71 12.31
CA PHE A 10 -6.52 -3.21 12.62
C PHE A 10 -5.61 -3.16 11.38
N THR A 11 -5.55 -4.23 10.56
CA THR A 11 -4.71 -4.26 9.36
C THR A 11 -5.19 -3.28 8.29
N LEU A 12 -6.50 -3.14 8.07
CA LEU A 12 -7.06 -2.21 7.09
C LEU A 12 -6.86 -0.74 7.48
N VAL A 13 -6.98 -0.41 8.76
CA VAL A 13 -6.72 0.96 9.26
C VAL A 13 -5.22 1.28 9.17
N LEU A 14 -4.36 0.35 9.61
CA LEU A 14 -2.91 0.55 9.56
C LEU A 14 -2.41 0.75 8.13
N THR A 15 -2.87 -0.08 7.19
CA THR A 15 -2.51 0.05 5.77
C THR A 15 -3.05 1.35 5.16
N CYS A 16 -4.20 1.86 5.61
CA CYS A 16 -4.72 3.16 5.18
C CYS A 16 -3.80 4.32 5.63
N ILE A 17 -3.35 4.30 6.89
CA ILE A 17 -2.42 5.31 7.42
C ILE A 17 -1.09 5.27 6.67
N LEU A 18 -0.52 4.08 6.48
CA LEU A 18 0.73 3.91 5.74
C LEU A 18 0.60 4.32 4.26
N SER A 19 -0.57 4.08 3.65
CA SER A 19 -0.86 4.56 2.29
C SER A 19 -0.86 6.09 2.19
N LEU A 20 -1.41 6.78 3.19
CA LEU A 20 -1.37 8.25 3.26
C LEU A 20 0.06 8.78 3.37
N VAL A 21 0.91 8.12 4.16
CA VAL A 21 2.34 8.48 4.27
C VAL A 21 3.03 8.36 2.91
N VAL A 22 2.78 7.29 2.16
CA VAL A 22 3.37 7.12 0.82
C VAL A 22 2.87 8.18 -0.16
N ILE A 23 1.57 8.50 -0.16
CA ILE A 23 1.03 9.58 -1.00
C ILE A 23 1.71 10.92 -0.66
N ALA A 24 1.86 11.24 0.62
CA ALA A 24 2.49 12.47 1.06
C ALA A 24 3.95 12.57 0.61
N LEU A 25 4.73 11.50 0.76
CA LEU A 25 6.13 11.44 0.32
C LEU A 25 6.25 11.48 -1.22
N CYS A 26 5.38 10.77 -1.95
CA CYS A 26 5.35 10.83 -3.42
C CYS A 26 4.94 12.22 -3.93
N ALA A 27 4.03 12.92 -3.26
CA ALA A 27 3.66 14.29 -3.59
C ALA A 27 4.84 15.25 -3.33
N HIS A 28 5.49 15.13 -2.17
CA HIS A 28 6.66 15.94 -1.81
C HIS A 28 7.81 15.80 -2.82
N THR A 29 8.16 14.56 -3.17
CA THR A 29 9.21 14.28 -4.17
C THR A 29 8.83 14.79 -5.56
N SER A 30 7.56 14.73 -5.96
CA SER A 30 7.10 15.27 -7.24
C SER A 30 7.19 16.80 -7.33
N THR A 31 6.85 17.53 -6.25
CA THR A 31 6.94 19.00 -6.24
C THR A 31 8.39 19.48 -6.33
N HIS A 32 9.31 18.81 -5.62
CA HIS A 32 10.73 19.14 -5.70
C HIS A 32 11.31 18.82 -7.07
N LEU A 33 10.84 17.74 -7.70
CA LEU A 33 11.24 17.41 -9.06
C LEU A 33 10.79 18.47 -10.05
N ASP A 34 9.54 18.89 -10.01
CA ASP A 34 8.99 19.90 -10.93
C ASP A 34 9.78 21.21 -10.84
N ASN A 35 10.16 21.64 -9.62
CA ASN A 35 11.00 22.82 -9.41
C ASN A 35 12.38 22.69 -10.09
N ILE A 36 13.01 21.52 -10.01
CA ILE A 36 14.31 21.26 -10.68
C ILE A 36 14.12 21.29 -12.20
N LEU A 37 13.06 20.64 -12.71
CA LEU A 37 12.80 20.54 -14.14
C LEU A 37 12.50 21.90 -14.78
N GLU A 38 11.73 22.75 -14.10
CA GLU A 38 11.48 24.13 -14.53
C GLU A 38 12.78 24.95 -14.59
N HIS A 39 13.72 24.71 -13.66
CA HIS A 39 15.02 25.39 -13.66
C HIS A 39 15.93 25.00 -14.84
N PHE A 40 15.77 23.78 -15.37
CA PHE A 40 16.59 23.24 -16.46
C PHE A 40 15.85 23.13 -17.80
N ASP A 41 14.61 23.59 -17.88
CA ASP A 41 13.73 23.52 -19.06
C ASP A 41 13.56 22.07 -19.59
N LEU A 42 13.57 21.10 -18.66
CA LEU A 42 13.45 19.67 -18.96
C LEU A 42 12.04 19.18 -18.62
N THR A 43 11.51 18.28 -19.45
CA THR A 43 10.26 17.56 -19.16
C THR A 43 10.56 16.11 -18.79
N GLY A 44 10.10 15.69 -17.61
CA GLY A 44 10.34 14.36 -17.07
C GLY A 44 9.41 14.09 -15.89
N SER A 45 9.00 12.84 -15.73
CA SER A 45 8.15 12.42 -14.60
C SER A 45 8.72 11.14 -14.02
N PHE A 46 8.71 11.03 -12.70
CA PHE A 46 9.13 9.80 -12.05
C PHE A 46 7.97 8.80 -11.99
N PRO A 47 8.09 7.63 -12.63
CA PRO A 47 7.02 6.64 -12.66
C PRO A 47 6.67 6.12 -11.26
N TYR A 48 7.63 6.10 -10.33
CA TYR A 48 7.38 5.62 -8.96
C TYR A 48 6.45 6.54 -8.16
N ALA A 49 6.52 7.87 -8.37
CA ALA A 49 5.67 8.83 -7.67
C ALA A 49 4.22 8.70 -8.13
N THR A 50 3.99 8.65 -9.45
CA THR A 50 2.66 8.46 -10.03
C THR A 50 2.05 7.11 -9.62
N LEU A 51 2.84 6.03 -9.63
CA LEU A 51 2.41 4.70 -9.20
C LEU A 51 2.07 4.68 -7.71
N GLY A 52 2.92 5.28 -6.85
CA GLY A 52 2.70 5.35 -5.41
C GLY A 52 1.42 6.11 -5.05
N ILE A 53 1.16 7.24 -5.71
CA ILE A 53 -0.07 8.01 -5.52
C ILE A 53 -1.29 7.21 -5.97
N ALA A 54 -1.26 6.63 -7.17
CA ALA A 54 -2.38 5.86 -7.71
C ALA A 54 -2.74 4.66 -6.80
N ILE A 55 -1.72 3.90 -6.37
CA ILE A 55 -1.91 2.70 -5.56
C ILE A 55 -2.31 3.06 -4.13
N GLY A 56 -1.78 4.15 -3.58
CA GLY A 56 -2.23 4.71 -2.31
C GLY A 56 -3.71 5.09 -2.34
N CYS A 57 -4.16 5.80 -3.38
CA CYS A 57 -5.56 6.18 -3.57
C CYS A 57 -6.47 4.95 -3.71
N ILE A 58 -6.09 3.97 -4.53
CA ILE A 58 -6.83 2.71 -4.68
C ILE A 58 -6.96 2.00 -3.33
N THR A 59 -5.88 1.93 -2.55
CA THR A 59 -5.87 1.28 -1.24
C THR A 59 -6.81 1.98 -0.26
N ILE A 60 -6.75 3.32 -0.17
CA ILE A 60 -7.62 4.11 0.71
C ILE A 60 -9.09 3.96 0.32
N VAL A 61 -9.43 4.18 -0.95
CA VAL A 61 -10.81 4.10 -1.45
C VAL A 61 -11.36 2.69 -1.24
N THR A 62 -10.57 1.67 -1.57
CA THR A 62 -10.94 0.27 -1.31
C THR A 62 -11.21 0.04 0.17
N ASN A 63 -10.27 0.41 1.05
CA ASN A 63 -10.38 0.13 2.48
C ASN A 63 -11.57 0.85 3.10
N ILE A 64 -11.83 2.10 2.70
CA ILE A 64 -13.00 2.87 3.14
C ILE A 64 -14.30 2.20 2.66
N ILE A 65 -14.37 1.75 1.41
CA ILE A 65 -15.55 1.05 0.88
C ILE A 65 -15.76 -0.28 1.63
N MET A 66 -14.70 -1.07 1.84
CA MET A 66 -14.78 -2.35 2.54
C MET A 66 -15.21 -2.19 4.00
N LEU A 67 -14.66 -1.20 4.72
CA LEU A 67 -15.06 -0.90 6.11
C LEU A 67 -16.45 -0.29 6.18
N GLY A 68 -16.75 0.68 5.31
CA GLY A 68 -18.04 1.37 5.27
C GLY A 68 -19.19 0.40 5.01
N LEU A 69 -19.05 -0.48 4.02
CA LEU A 69 -20.07 -1.49 3.73
C LEU A 69 -20.24 -2.50 4.89
N ASP A 70 -19.18 -2.83 5.63
CA ASP A 70 -19.23 -3.72 6.79
C ASP A 70 -19.98 -3.10 7.99
N PHE A 71 -19.94 -1.77 8.13
CA PHE A 71 -20.69 -1.03 9.16
C PHE A 71 -22.15 -0.84 8.81
N PHE A 72 -22.47 -0.53 7.55
CA PHE A 72 -23.85 -0.20 7.15
C PHE A 72 -24.71 -1.44 6.88
N LEU A 73 -24.11 -2.57 6.49
CA LEU A 73 -24.87 -3.71 6.01
C LEU A 73 -24.36 -5.01 6.63
N ASP A 74 -25.14 -5.55 7.57
CA ASP A 74 -24.92 -6.87 8.14
C ASP A 74 -25.04 -7.96 7.04
N ASN A 75 -24.02 -8.81 6.88
CA ASN A 75 -23.93 -9.94 5.90
C ASN A 75 -23.74 -9.59 4.41
N ILE A 76 -22.84 -8.66 4.06
CA ILE A 76 -22.52 -8.39 2.64
C ILE A 76 -21.31 -9.18 2.11
N PHE A 77 -21.42 -9.56 0.83
CA PHE A 77 -20.43 -10.18 -0.05
C PHE A 77 -18.98 -9.68 0.11
N THR A 78 -18.77 -8.42 0.50
CA THR A 78 -17.45 -7.82 0.74
C THR A 78 -16.75 -8.32 2.00
N SER A 79 -17.46 -9.00 2.90
CA SER A 79 -16.92 -9.70 4.07
C SER A 79 -16.78 -11.21 3.85
N MET A 80 -17.02 -11.69 2.62
CA MET A 80 -16.76 -13.07 2.24
C MET A 80 -15.29 -13.23 1.82
N PRO A 81 -14.57 -14.23 2.35
CA PRO A 81 -13.18 -14.50 2.00
C PRO A 81 -12.96 -14.68 0.48
N VAL A 82 -13.99 -15.15 -0.23
CA VAL A 82 -13.98 -15.36 -1.69
C VAL A 82 -13.72 -14.08 -2.47
N PHE A 83 -14.22 -12.93 -2.02
CA PHE A 83 -13.99 -11.64 -2.69
C PHE A 83 -12.80 -10.90 -2.10
N GLU A 84 -12.65 -10.96 -0.78
CA GLU A 84 -11.62 -10.24 -0.04
C GLU A 84 -10.21 -10.74 -0.38
N VAL A 85 -9.99 -12.06 -0.47
CA VAL A 85 -8.65 -12.61 -0.73
C VAL A 85 -8.12 -12.28 -2.14
N PRO A 86 -8.87 -12.46 -3.24
CA PRO A 86 -8.39 -12.07 -4.57
C PRO A 86 -8.12 -10.57 -4.70
N TRP A 87 -9.00 -9.73 -4.14
CA TRP A 87 -8.81 -8.28 -4.23
C TRP A 87 -7.59 -7.81 -3.46
N LEU A 88 -7.44 -8.24 -2.21
CA LEU A 88 -6.24 -7.92 -1.42
C LEU A 88 -4.97 -8.51 -2.06
N SER A 89 -5.10 -9.59 -2.82
CA SER A 89 -3.99 -10.13 -3.60
C SER A 89 -3.48 -9.18 -4.67
N ILE A 90 -4.40 -8.53 -5.39
CA ILE A 90 -4.05 -7.51 -6.37
C ILE A 90 -3.38 -6.32 -5.66
N VAL A 91 -3.97 -5.85 -4.55
CA VAL A 91 -3.46 -4.67 -3.83
C VAL A 91 -2.05 -4.90 -3.29
N TRP A 92 -1.75 -6.07 -2.69
CA TRP A 92 -0.39 -6.31 -2.18
C TRP A 92 0.65 -6.47 -3.29
N ILE A 93 0.30 -7.03 -4.46
CA ILE A 93 1.19 -7.10 -5.62
C ILE A 93 1.52 -5.68 -6.13
N LEU A 94 0.53 -4.79 -6.13
CA LEU A 94 0.74 -3.39 -6.48
C LEU A 94 1.70 -2.69 -5.50
N TRP A 95 1.63 -2.99 -4.20
CA TRP A 95 2.60 -2.45 -3.24
C TRP A 95 4.04 -2.93 -3.48
N ILE A 96 4.24 -4.18 -3.92
CA ILE A 96 5.57 -4.66 -4.36
C ILE A 96 6.07 -3.86 -5.55
N SER A 97 5.21 -3.58 -6.53
CA SER A 97 5.63 -2.84 -7.73
C SER A 97 6.05 -1.40 -7.39
N VAL A 98 5.38 -0.74 -6.45
CA VAL A 98 5.81 0.58 -5.93
C VAL A 98 7.18 0.48 -5.27
N GLY A 99 7.40 -0.48 -4.36
CA GLY A 99 8.69 -0.66 -3.70
C GLY A 99 9.83 -0.94 -4.69
N ALA A 100 9.60 -1.85 -5.64
CA ALA A 100 10.60 -2.22 -6.65
C ALA A 100 10.92 -1.09 -7.63
N THR A 101 9.90 -0.34 -8.08
CA THR A 101 10.10 0.82 -8.97
C THR A 101 10.81 1.96 -8.25
N THR A 102 10.49 2.19 -6.97
CA THR A 102 11.17 3.19 -6.13
C THR A 102 12.67 2.88 -5.99
N LEU A 103 13.02 1.64 -5.64
CA LEU A 103 14.42 1.23 -5.49
C LEU A 103 15.19 1.23 -6.81
N SER A 104 14.58 0.75 -7.90
CA SER A 104 15.26 0.71 -9.21
C SER A 104 15.51 2.10 -9.78
N GLN A 105 14.56 3.03 -9.62
CA GLN A 105 14.73 4.42 -10.03
C GLN A 105 15.71 5.15 -9.12
N GLY A 106 15.65 4.94 -7.80
CA GLY A 106 16.64 5.46 -6.86
C GLY A 106 18.06 5.02 -7.22
N ASN A 107 18.28 3.73 -7.48
CA ASN A 107 19.59 3.23 -7.87
C ASN A 107 20.05 3.78 -9.24
N ARG A 108 19.13 3.96 -10.19
CA ARG A 108 19.45 4.54 -11.50
C ARG A 108 19.83 6.02 -11.43
N LEU A 109 19.17 6.78 -10.56
CA LEU A 109 19.40 8.21 -10.37
C LEU A 109 20.69 8.47 -9.59
N PHE A 110 20.89 7.73 -8.51
CA PHE A 110 22.02 7.97 -7.61
C PHE A 110 23.25 7.12 -7.92
N LYS A 111 23.17 6.10 -8.80
CA LYS A 111 24.30 5.22 -9.19
C LYS A 111 25.19 4.74 -8.01
N GLY A 112 24.60 4.58 -6.81
CA GLY A 112 25.34 4.21 -5.60
C GLY A 112 26.18 5.33 -4.95
N SER A 113 26.04 6.58 -5.38
CA SER A 113 26.62 7.76 -4.71
C SER A 113 25.86 8.08 -3.42
N GLN A 114 26.57 8.62 -2.42
CA GLN A 114 25.97 8.95 -1.13
C GLN A 114 25.16 10.24 -1.25
N CYS A 115 23.96 10.29 -0.66
CA CYS A 115 23.07 11.46 -0.70
C CYS A 115 23.76 12.75 -0.16
N SER A 116 24.85 12.62 0.61
CA SER A 116 25.66 13.73 1.11
C SER A 116 26.44 14.48 0.04
N ASP A 117 26.80 13.85 -1.08
CA ASP A 117 27.60 14.46 -2.15
C ASP A 117 26.81 15.51 -2.96
N PHE A 118 25.48 15.42 -2.94
CA PHE A 118 24.60 16.35 -3.67
C PHE A 118 24.35 17.67 -2.94
N SER A 119 24.81 17.80 -1.69
CA SER A 119 24.58 18.97 -0.83
C SER A 119 25.14 20.30 -1.38
N VAL A 120 26.09 20.24 -2.33
CA VAL A 120 26.78 21.42 -2.87
C VAL A 120 26.23 21.84 -4.25
N VAL A 121 25.57 20.94 -4.98
CA VAL A 121 25.21 21.16 -6.39
C VAL A 121 23.69 21.40 -6.56
N LEU A 122 22.83 20.59 -5.93
CA LEU A 122 21.37 20.79 -5.93
C LEU A 122 20.79 20.33 -4.57
N PRO A 123 20.34 21.24 -3.69
CA PRO A 123 19.75 20.87 -2.39
C PRO A 123 18.50 20.00 -2.54
N ASP A 124 17.68 20.25 -3.58
CA ASP A 124 16.44 19.52 -3.85
C ASP A 124 16.71 18.04 -4.23
N ALA A 125 17.87 17.75 -4.84
CA ALA A 125 18.27 16.38 -5.18
C ALA A 125 18.66 15.55 -3.94
N LYS A 126 19.18 16.20 -2.89
CA LYS A 126 19.46 15.56 -1.61
C LYS A 126 18.18 15.14 -0.90
N GLU A 127 17.17 16.00 -0.92
CA GLU A 127 15.87 15.74 -0.28
C GLU A 127 15.15 14.56 -0.96
N ILE A 128 15.16 14.51 -2.30
CA ILE A 128 14.65 13.36 -3.06
C ILE A 128 15.43 12.06 -2.73
N CYS A 129 16.75 12.15 -2.53
CA CYS A 129 17.58 10.97 -2.20
C CYS A 129 17.25 10.40 -0.81
N ASP A 130 17.00 11.26 0.16
CA ASP A 130 16.64 10.87 1.52
C ASP A 130 15.22 10.29 1.59
N ASP A 131 14.30 10.77 0.75
CA ASP A 131 12.90 10.31 0.69
C ASP A 131 12.71 8.95 -0.02
N VAL A 132 13.62 8.52 -0.89
CA VAL A 132 13.48 7.25 -1.65
C VAL A 132 13.47 6.01 -0.74
N HIS A 133 14.34 5.98 0.27
CA HIS A 133 14.41 4.86 1.22
C HIS A 133 13.14 4.70 2.07
N PRO A 134 12.62 5.74 2.75
CA PRO A 134 11.41 5.62 3.55
C PRO A 134 10.20 5.25 2.69
N ILE A 135 10.07 5.77 1.46
CA ILE A 135 8.98 5.37 0.54
C ILE A 135 9.02 3.86 0.27
N ALA A 136 10.21 3.33 -0.09
CA ALA A 136 10.37 1.91 -0.37
C ALA A 136 10.06 1.04 0.87
N ILE A 137 10.55 1.42 2.04
CA ILE A 137 10.31 0.68 3.30
C ILE A 137 8.82 0.65 3.62
N VAL A 138 8.13 1.79 3.57
CA VAL A 138 6.70 1.85 3.87
C VAL A 138 5.89 1.05 2.85
N ALA A 139 6.28 1.05 1.58
CA ALA A 139 5.66 0.22 0.55
C ALA A 139 5.81 -1.30 0.84
N PHE A 140 7.00 -1.74 1.25
CA PHE A 140 7.21 -3.14 1.62
C PHE A 140 6.48 -3.54 2.91
N VAL A 141 6.37 -2.63 3.87
CA VAL A 141 5.58 -2.86 5.10
C VAL A 141 4.09 -3.02 4.76
N ASN A 142 3.55 -2.17 3.87
CA ASN A 142 2.18 -2.32 3.37
C ASN A 142 1.96 -3.66 2.67
N PHE A 143 2.89 -4.05 1.80
CA PHE A 143 2.87 -5.38 1.19
C PHE A 143 2.82 -6.49 2.25
N ALA A 144 3.73 -6.47 3.23
CA ALA A 144 3.84 -7.51 4.24
C ALA A 144 2.56 -7.63 5.09
N LEU A 145 1.96 -6.51 5.48
CA LEU A 145 0.69 -6.50 6.24
C LEU A 145 -0.46 -7.12 5.44
N LEU A 146 -0.63 -6.71 4.18
CA LEU A 146 -1.69 -7.23 3.32
C LEU A 146 -1.47 -8.70 2.95
N PHE A 147 -0.23 -9.12 2.74
CA PHE A 147 0.14 -10.50 2.46
C PHE A 147 -0.14 -11.42 3.67
N LEU A 148 0.34 -11.05 4.86
CA LEU A 148 0.08 -11.85 6.07
C LEU A 148 -1.41 -11.95 6.37
N TYR A 149 -2.15 -10.85 6.19
CA TYR A 149 -3.60 -10.85 6.36
C TYR A 149 -4.29 -11.79 5.35
N SER A 150 -4.01 -11.64 4.05
CA SER A 150 -4.61 -12.48 3.01
C SER A 150 -4.29 -13.97 3.18
N MET A 151 -3.06 -14.31 3.59
CA MET A 151 -2.67 -15.67 3.94
C MET A 151 -3.43 -16.20 5.15
N SER A 152 -3.53 -15.43 6.23
CA SER A 152 -4.27 -15.85 7.43
C SER A 152 -5.75 -16.11 7.14
N SER A 153 -6.38 -15.28 6.31
CA SER A 153 -7.77 -15.42 5.88
C SER A 153 -7.97 -16.64 4.99
N LEU A 154 -7.03 -16.93 4.08
CA LEU A 154 -7.06 -18.12 3.23
C LEU A 154 -6.91 -19.41 4.05
N VAL A 155 -5.97 -19.43 4.99
CA VAL A 155 -5.78 -20.53 5.94
C VAL A 155 -7.05 -20.75 6.75
N ALA A 156 -7.64 -19.69 7.31
CA ALA A 156 -8.88 -19.77 8.08
C ALA A 156 -10.09 -20.23 7.25
N ALA A 157 -10.09 -20.01 5.93
CA ALA A 157 -11.11 -20.54 5.03
C ALA A 157 -10.90 -22.05 4.76
N LEU A 158 -9.66 -22.47 4.48
CA LEU A 158 -9.31 -23.86 4.20
C LEU A 158 -9.53 -24.79 5.41
N PHE A 159 -9.08 -24.40 6.60
CA PHE A 159 -9.23 -25.23 7.81
C PHE A 159 -10.68 -25.40 8.27
N SER A 160 -11.59 -24.59 7.75
CA SER A 160 -13.01 -24.65 8.08
C SER A 160 -13.86 -25.32 6.97
N SER A 161 -13.20 -25.91 5.96
CA SER A 161 -13.81 -26.63 4.83
C SER A 161 -14.61 -27.89 5.21
N GLY A 162 -14.57 -28.34 6.46
CA GLY A 162 -15.36 -29.48 6.94
C GLY A 162 -16.85 -29.17 7.20
N SER A 163 -17.24 -27.90 7.18
CA SER A 163 -18.62 -27.43 7.37
C SER A 163 -19.08 -26.63 6.14
N SER A 164 -20.18 -27.04 5.53
CA SER A 164 -20.58 -26.73 4.15
C SER A 164 -20.99 -25.28 3.84
N SER A 165 -20.84 -24.33 4.77
CA SER A 165 -21.30 -22.92 4.61
C SER A 165 -20.19 -21.89 4.83
N THR A 166 -18.94 -22.31 4.92
CA THR A 166 -17.92 -21.42 5.50
C THR A 166 -17.37 -20.36 4.53
N TRP A 167 -17.41 -20.62 3.22
CA TRP A 167 -16.93 -19.69 2.20
C TRP A 167 -17.85 -18.48 1.98
N THR A 168 -19.12 -18.60 2.38
CA THR A 168 -20.16 -17.56 2.24
C THR A 168 -20.54 -16.93 3.58
N THR A 169 -20.03 -17.43 4.71
CA THR A 169 -20.36 -16.90 6.03
C THR A 169 -19.44 -15.72 6.37
N SER A 170 -20.05 -14.55 6.63
CA SER A 170 -19.33 -13.34 7.05
C SER A 170 -18.50 -13.58 8.32
N LEU A 171 -17.27 -13.07 8.35
CA LEU A 171 -16.35 -13.14 9.50
C LEU A 171 -16.95 -12.53 10.79
N LYS A 172 -17.91 -11.60 10.65
CA LYS A 172 -18.68 -10.99 11.76
C LYS A 172 -19.59 -11.98 12.46
N ASN A 173 -20.13 -12.97 11.73
CA ASN A 173 -21.15 -13.91 12.23
C ASN A 173 -20.57 -15.28 12.61
N ARG A 174 -19.26 -15.47 12.43
CA ARG A 174 -18.54 -16.73 12.68
C ARG A 174 -18.31 -16.92 14.20
N GLY A 175 -19.36 -17.14 14.99
CA GLY A 175 -19.26 -17.27 16.45
C GLY A 175 -20.54 -16.98 17.26
N LYS A 176 -21.70 -16.92 16.62
CA LYS A 176 -23.00 -17.11 17.29
C LYS A 176 -23.50 -18.53 17.07
#